data_AF-A0A355U7F8-F1
#
_entry.id   AF-A0A355U7F8-F1
#
_cell.length_a   1.000
_cell.length_b   1.000
_cell.length_c   1.000
_cell.angle_alpha   90.00
_cell.angle_beta   90.00
_cell.angle_gamma   90.00
#
_symmetry.space_group_name_H-M   'P 1'
#
loop_
_entity.id
_entity.type
_entity.pdbx_description
1 polymer ?
#
loop_
_entity_poly.entity_id
_entity_poly.type
_entity_poly.pdbx_seq_one_letter_code
_entity_poly.pdbx_strand_id
1 'polypeptide(L)'
;MGLLEKSKTFRLEAVDQTTINQETSDQEVNDQETDKQKGSNQKTFGQGTIDRDHEMMSADDFYRRRYLRCRQLMEADVRFSGMTDEERDAYAQRLATPEYLDLTCDWAFKYIFQNHPDLLILLLNDILQEDIKSVEFRNTELTEISPKDKRILLDLLCKTPNGTILVEMQKALRFDQRDRLLFYGSRLVTRQVERGDEEYALSPVKVICIMNYEDDHPNSPEGKILYHYRLQEVETVEPFGDQMSFYLLELPRIMRYTEEYESPVAAWCRIFRNFAIFAKSRSERDAVFDKLEMAMRVSGLDDSEIDNYFSDMMTEKEMHPYIEGARQQGYRHGVEQGRAEGMKEGIEKGIEKGIENVAASMLNGGMCVSDVARFTGLSEQRLNALGRK
;
A
#
# COMPACT_ATOMS: atom_id res chain seq x y z
N MET A 1 -26.24 31.87 -21.21
CA MET A 1 -26.71 32.89 -20.24
C MET A 1 -26.89 32.21 -18.90
N GLY A 2 -26.01 32.50 -17.94
CA GLY A 2 -26.23 32.29 -16.50
C GLY A 2 -25.89 30.90 -15.93
N LEU A 3 -24.61 30.56 -15.80
CA LEU A 3 -24.16 29.64 -14.75
C LEU A 3 -23.54 30.49 -13.64
N LEU A 4 -24.31 30.72 -12.58
CA LEU A 4 -23.79 31.22 -11.31
C LEU A 4 -23.03 30.07 -10.66
N GLU A 5 -21.71 30.04 -10.84
CA GLU A 5 -20.81 29.29 -9.97
C GLU A 5 -20.89 29.90 -8.57
N LYS A 6 -21.67 29.24 -7.70
CA LYS A 6 -21.47 29.38 -6.27
C LYS A 6 -20.28 28.51 -5.91
N SER A 7 -19.16 29.16 -5.59
CA SER A 7 -18.07 28.60 -4.78
C SER A 7 -18.69 27.92 -3.56
N LYS A 8 -18.89 26.60 -3.63
CA LYS A 8 -19.23 25.78 -2.48
C LYS A 8 -17.91 25.27 -1.92
N THR A 9 -17.51 25.80 -0.76
CA THR A 9 -16.56 25.12 0.12
C THR A 9 -16.95 23.65 0.23
N PHE A 10 -16.03 22.73 0.02
CA PHE A 10 -16.30 21.30 0.12
C PHE A 10 -16.80 20.91 1.52
N ARG A 11 -18.13 20.89 1.70
CA ARG A 11 -18.82 20.37 2.88
C ARG A 11 -19.15 18.91 2.66
N LEU A 12 -18.59 18.07 3.53
CA LEU A 12 -19.00 16.68 3.64
C LEU A 12 -20.34 16.68 4.41
N GLU A 13 -21.46 16.69 3.71
CA GLU A 13 -22.78 16.64 4.36
C GLU A 13 -23.06 15.23 4.88
N ALA A 14 -23.40 15.11 6.17
CA ALA A 14 -23.65 13.83 6.81
C ALA A 14 -24.91 13.15 6.26
N VAL A 15 -24.86 11.82 6.09
CA VAL A 15 -26.06 11.00 5.88
C VAL A 15 -26.76 10.83 7.23
N ASP A 16 -28.02 11.23 7.31
CA ASP A 16 -28.82 11.20 8.54
C ASP A 16 -28.99 9.75 9.05
N GLN A 17 -28.35 9.42 10.17
CA GLN A 17 -28.36 8.10 10.80
C GLN A 17 -29.58 7.93 11.70
N THR A 18 -30.77 7.81 11.12
CA THR A 18 -31.94 7.31 11.85
C THR A 18 -32.72 6.36 10.96
N THR A 19 -32.35 5.08 10.99
CA THR A 19 -33.21 3.87 10.96
C THR A 19 -32.30 2.67 10.66
N ILE A 20 -31.59 2.18 11.68
CA ILE A 20 -31.00 0.84 11.68
C ILE A 20 -31.45 0.20 12.99
N ASN A 21 -32.10 -0.95 12.88
CA ASN A 21 -32.78 -1.74 13.91
C ASN A 21 -34.28 -1.49 14.05
N GLN A 22 -35.07 -2.14 13.21
CA GLN A 22 -36.20 -2.98 13.62
C GLN A 22 -36.69 -3.80 12.43
N GLU A 23 -37.24 -4.98 12.74
CA GLU A 23 -37.90 -5.94 11.83
C GLU A 23 -37.03 -7.02 11.18
N THR A 24 -36.62 -7.99 11.99
CA THR A 24 -36.77 -9.41 11.63
C THR A 24 -37.09 -10.20 12.89
N SER A 25 -38.33 -10.67 13.05
CA SER A 25 -38.69 -12.07 13.30
C SER A 25 -40.02 -12.18 14.04
N ASP A 26 -41.07 -12.56 13.32
CA ASP A 26 -42.17 -13.37 13.85
C ASP A 26 -42.37 -14.51 12.84
N GLN A 27 -41.96 -15.73 13.22
CA GLN A 27 -42.75 -16.96 13.07
C GLN A 27 -41.96 -18.16 13.61
N GLU A 28 -42.48 -18.71 14.70
CA GLU A 28 -42.15 -19.99 15.31
C GLU A 28 -42.52 -21.16 14.39
N VAL A 29 -41.67 -22.19 14.29
CA VAL A 29 -42.08 -23.60 14.45
C VAL A 29 -40.89 -24.41 15.02
N ASN A 30 -41.08 -24.87 16.25
CA ASN A 30 -40.70 -26.15 16.87
C ASN A 30 -39.64 -27.03 16.18
N ASP A 31 -38.56 -27.35 16.90
CA ASP A 31 -38.24 -28.74 17.25
C ASP A 31 -37.28 -28.82 18.44
N GLN A 32 -37.61 -29.73 19.36
CA GLN A 32 -36.91 -30.00 20.61
C GLN A 32 -35.69 -30.90 20.36
N GLU A 33 -34.54 -30.55 20.92
CA GLU A 33 -33.70 -31.52 21.63
C GLU A 33 -32.63 -30.84 22.50
N THR A 34 -32.22 -31.60 23.50
CA THR A 34 -31.79 -31.19 24.83
C THR A 34 -30.29 -30.89 24.99
N ASP A 35 -30.02 -29.85 25.80
CA ASP A 35 -29.08 -29.87 26.94
C ASP A 35 -27.57 -29.67 26.66
N LYS A 36 -27.05 -28.48 27.03
CA LYS A 36 -26.14 -28.35 28.19
C LYS A 36 -25.74 -26.90 28.49
N GLN A 37 -25.92 -26.57 29.77
CA GLN A 37 -25.57 -25.32 30.46
C GLN A 37 -24.11 -24.86 30.26
N LYS A 38 -23.93 -23.54 30.16
CA LYS A 38 -22.93 -22.79 30.97
C LYS A 38 -23.39 -21.35 31.13
N GLY A 39 -23.57 -20.96 32.40
CA GLY A 39 -24.31 -19.78 32.82
C GLY A 39 -23.64 -18.43 32.54
N SER A 40 -24.48 -17.48 32.18
CA SER A 40 -24.26 -16.04 32.27
C SER A 40 -24.23 -15.61 33.75
N ASN A 41 -23.19 -14.87 34.15
CA ASN A 41 -23.22 -14.07 35.36
C ASN A 41 -23.16 -12.59 34.98
N GLN A 42 -24.31 -11.92 35.09
CA GLN A 42 -24.38 -10.48 35.27
C GLN A 42 -23.66 -10.11 36.57
N LYS A 43 -22.72 -9.17 36.52
CA LYS A 43 -22.25 -8.44 37.70
C LYS A 43 -22.28 -6.93 37.43
N THR A 44 -23.29 -6.33 38.02
CA THR A 44 -23.36 -5.01 38.65
C THR A 44 -22.07 -4.18 38.68
N PHE A 45 -22.21 -2.92 38.23
CA PHE A 45 -21.29 -1.81 38.41
C PHE A 45 -20.98 -1.61 39.92
N GLY A 46 -19.74 -1.91 40.31
CA GLY A 46 -19.15 -1.48 41.56
C GLY A 46 -18.14 -0.37 41.29
N GLN A 47 -18.35 0.80 41.90
CA GLN A 47 -17.34 1.85 42.02
C GLN A 47 -16.11 1.29 42.75
N GLY A 48 -15.08 0.97 41.97
CA GLY A 48 -13.74 0.71 42.42
C GLY A 48 -12.81 1.67 41.71
N THR A 49 -12.11 2.50 42.47
CA THR A 49 -10.97 3.30 42.04
C THR A 49 -10.00 2.46 41.21
N ILE A 50 -9.98 2.69 39.90
CA ILE A 50 -8.95 2.15 39.02
C ILE A 50 -7.79 3.15 39.07
N ASP A 51 -6.78 2.82 39.87
CA ASP A 51 -5.41 3.23 39.58
C ASP A 51 -5.05 2.64 38.21
N ARG A 52 -5.08 3.49 37.19
CA ARG A 52 -4.34 3.29 35.94
C ARG A 52 -3.85 4.65 35.50
N ASP A 53 -2.59 4.91 35.80
CA ASP A 53 -1.74 5.72 34.96
C ASP A 53 -1.77 5.11 33.54
N HIS A 54 -2.78 5.48 32.75
CA HIS A 54 -2.66 5.40 31.30
C HIS A 54 -1.74 6.54 30.91
N GLU A 55 -0.43 6.27 30.87
CA GLU A 55 0.50 7.14 30.17
C GLU A 55 -0.05 7.34 28.77
N MET A 56 -0.51 8.56 28.51
CA MET A 56 -1.03 8.96 27.22
C MET A 56 0.14 8.94 26.24
N MET A 57 0.16 7.96 25.34
CA MET A 57 1.25 7.78 24.38
C MET A 57 1.51 9.08 23.62
N SER A 58 2.76 9.52 23.59
CA SER A 58 3.19 10.70 22.85
C SER A 58 3.26 10.40 21.34
N ALA A 59 3.37 11.46 20.51
CA ALA A 59 3.60 11.30 19.07
C ALA A 59 4.87 10.47 18.77
N ASP A 60 5.90 10.63 19.61
CA ASP A 60 7.16 9.87 19.51
C ASP A 60 6.95 8.39 19.84
N ASP A 61 6.07 8.06 20.79
CA ASP A 61 5.73 6.68 21.12
C ASP A 61 5.00 5.99 19.97
N PHE A 62 4.05 6.69 19.32
CA PHE A 62 3.38 6.15 18.14
C PHE A 62 4.33 5.96 16.96
N TYR A 63 5.23 6.91 16.71
CA TYR A 63 6.27 6.75 15.70
C TYR A 63 7.18 5.55 16.01
N ARG A 64 7.65 5.43 17.26
CA ARG A 64 8.51 4.33 17.70
C ARG A 64 7.80 2.99 17.55
N ARG A 65 6.51 2.91 17.89
CA ARG A 65 5.69 1.70 17.68
C ARG A 65 5.67 1.32 16.20
N ARG A 66 5.32 2.25 15.29
CA ARG A 66 5.32 2.00 13.83
C ARG A 66 6.69 1.55 13.32
N TYR A 67 7.74 2.22 13.76
CA TYR A 67 9.12 1.93 13.37
C TYR A 67 9.53 0.51 13.78
N LEU A 68 9.27 0.12 15.02
CA LEU A 68 9.61 -1.22 15.52
C LEU A 68 8.87 -2.32 14.76
N ARG A 69 7.59 -2.13 14.43
CA ARG A 69 6.82 -3.09 13.62
C ARG A 69 7.39 -3.19 12.20
N CYS A 70 7.72 -2.08 11.55
CA CYS A 70 8.41 -2.08 10.27
C CYS A 70 9.72 -2.90 10.32
N ARG A 71 10.55 -2.69 11.35
CA ARG A 71 11.82 -3.44 11.48
C ARG A 71 11.61 -4.92 11.70
N GLN A 72 10.66 -5.31 12.54
CA GLN A 72 10.31 -6.71 12.78
C GLN A 72 9.87 -7.42 11.49
N LEU A 73 9.00 -6.78 10.69
CA LEU A 73 8.56 -7.32 9.39
C LEU A 73 9.75 -7.51 8.44
N MET A 74 10.64 -6.52 8.34
CA MET A 74 11.82 -6.61 7.48
C MET A 74 12.81 -7.68 7.94
N GLU A 75 12.96 -7.90 9.24
CA GLU A 75 13.82 -8.96 9.79
C GLU A 75 13.28 -10.36 9.49
N ALA A 76 11.96 -10.52 9.49
CA ALA A 76 11.30 -11.78 9.19
C ALA A 76 11.23 -12.10 7.68
N ASP A 77 11.45 -11.11 6.82
CA ASP A 77 11.24 -11.23 5.39
C ASP A 77 12.56 -11.37 4.61
N VAL A 78 12.70 -12.52 3.94
CA VAL A 78 13.89 -12.91 3.16
C VAL A 78 14.26 -11.91 2.07
N ARG A 79 13.31 -11.10 1.58
CA ARG A 79 13.55 -10.06 0.57
C ARG A 79 14.50 -8.98 1.06
N PHE A 80 14.62 -8.78 2.38
CA PHE A 80 15.49 -7.77 2.99
C PHE A 80 16.85 -8.33 3.47
N SER A 81 17.10 -9.63 3.30
CA SER A 81 18.33 -10.29 3.77
C SER A 81 19.63 -9.72 3.18
N GLY A 82 19.56 -9.09 2.00
CA GLY A 82 20.69 -8.45 1.33
C GLY A 82 20.93 -6.98 1.72
N MET A 83 20.09 -6.39 2.57
CA MET A 83 20.22 -4.98 3.00
C MET A 83 21.02 -4.87 4.30
N THR A 84 21.84 -3.82 4.43
CA THR A 84 22.51 -3.53 5.71
C THR A 84 21.50 -3.09 6.78
N ASP A 85 21.92 -3.05 8.04
CA ASP A 85 21.05 -2.54 9.11
C ASP A 85 20.70 -1.06 8.89
N GLU A 86 21.64 -0.24 8.41
CA GLU A 86 21.41 1.18 8.12
C GLU A 86 20.37 1.38 7.01
N GLU A 87 20.37 0.52 5.99
CA GLU A 87 19.42 0.60 4.88
C GLU A 87 18.00 0.19 5.31
N ARG A 88 17.91 -0.87 6.12
CA ARG A 88 16.63 -1.28 6.72
C ARG A 88 16.12 -0.23 7.69
N ASP A 89 16.99 0.37 8.49
CA ASP A 89 16.66 1.50 9.36
C ASP A 89 16.11 2.68 8.55
N ALA A 90 16.81 3.12 7.50
CA ALA A 90 16.37 4.24 6.65
C ALA A 90 15.01 3.96 5.98
N TYR A 91 14.80 2.74 5.48
CA TYR A 91 13.53 2.36 4.87
C TYR A 91 12.39 2.29 5.91
N ALA A 92 12.65 1.72 7.09
CA ALA A 92 11.68 1.66 8.18
C ALA A 92 11.31 3.04 8.71
N GLN A 93 12.28 3.96 8.86
CA GLN A 93 12.01 5.36 9.24
C GLN A 93 11.06 6.02 8.25
N ARG A 94 11.31 5.85 6.94
CA ARG A 94 10.46 6.41 5.89
C ARG A 94 9.03 5.87 5.94
N LEU A 95 8.87 4.55 6.10
CA LEU A 95 7.55 3.91 6.18
C LEU A 95 6.79 4.28 7.46
N ALA A 96 7.50 4.43 8.59
CA ALA A 96 6.90 4.77 9.87
C ALA A 96 6.61 6.28 10.07
N THR A 97 7.16 7.14 9.21
CA THR A 97 7.00 8.60 9.31
C THR A 97 5.55 9.06 9.13
N PRO A 98 4.79 8.63 8.10
CA PRO A 98 3.41 9.06 7.92
C PRO A 98 2.52 8.72 9.13
N GLU A 99 1.72 9.70 9.55
CA GLU A 99 0.72 9.52 10.61
C GLU A 99 -0.61 8.95 10.12
N TYR A 100 -0.83 9.03 8.81
CA TYR A 100 -2.06 8.63 8.15
C TYR A 100 -1.80 7.51 7.16
N LEU A 101 -2.83 6.70 6.93
CA LEU A 101 -2.84 5.65 5.94
C LEU A 101 -2.72 6.22 4.52
N ASP A 102 -2.08 5.46 3.63
CA ASP A 102 -2.07 5.71 2.20
C ASP A 102 -3.24 4.96 1.55
N LEU A 103 -4.30 5.65 1.12
CA LEU A 103 -5.46 4.99 0.48
C LEU A 103 -5.16 4.41 -0.91
N THR A 104 -3.96 4.62 -1.47
CA THR A 104 -3.52 3.91 -2.67
C THR A 104 -2.97 2.51 -2.35
N CYS A 105 -2.73 2.22 -1.07
CA CYS A 105 -2.45 0.89 -0.54
C CYS A 105 -3.71 0.02 -0.57
N ASP A 106 -3.60 -1.22 -1.04
CA ASP A 106 -4.75 -2.13 -1.22
C ASP A 106 -5.40 -2.44 0.13
N TRP A 107 -4.57 -2.76 1.13
CA TRP A 107 -5.05 -3.06 2.47
C TRP A 107 -5.77 -1.86 3.10
N ALA A 108 -5.16 -0.67 3.04
CA ALA A 108 -5.74 0.52 3.66
C ALA A 108 -7.06 0.94 2.98
N PHE A 109 -7.12 0.87 1.65
CA PHE A 109 -8.32 1.13 0.88
C PHE A 109 -9.48 0.23 1.34
N LYS A 110 -9.24 -1.10 1.38
CA LYS A 110 -10.23 -2.08 1.82
C LYS A 110 -10.62 -1.87 3.29
N TYR A 111 -9.63 -1.72 4.15
CA TYR A 111 -9.82 -1.52 5.59
C TYR A 111 -10.71 -0.31 5.90
N ILE A 112 -10.41 0.86 5.31
CA ILE A 112 -11.15 2.09 5.59
C ILE A 112 -12.60 1.95 5.12
N PHE A 113 -12.82 1.55 3.87
CA PHE A 113 -14.17 1.57 3.30
C PHE A 113 -15.05 0.42 3.77
N GLN A 114 -14.48 -0.71 4.22
CA GLN A 114 -15.24 -1.79 4.83
C GLN A 114 -15.61 -1.51 6.30
N ASN A 115 -14.70 -0.92 7.09
CA ASN A 115 -14.97 -0.60 8.50
C ASN A 115 -15.72 0.73 8.68
N HIS A 116 -15.70 1.61 7.68
CA HIS A 116 -16.42 2.88 7.67
C HIS A 116 -17.29 3.00 6.39
N PRO A 117 -18.37 2.20 6.28
CA PRO A 117 -19.22 2.18 5.08
C PRO A 117 -19.88 3.52 4.76
N ASP A 118 -20.07 4.39 5.74
CA ASP A 118 -20.57 5.75 5.52
C ASP A 118 -19.57 6.63 4.76
N LEU A 119 -18.26 6.44 4.97
CA LEU A 119 -17.22 7.11 4.17
C LEU A 119 -17.24 6.60 2.73
N LEU A 120 -17.51 5.30 2.52
CA LEU A 120 -17.70 4.75 1.18
C LEU A 120 -18.93 5.35 0.51
N ILE A 121 -20.06 5.42 1.22
CA ILE A 121 -21.29 6.02 0.70
C ILE A 121 -21.06 7.47 0.26
N LEU A 122 -20.33 8.26 1.05
CA LEU A 122 -19.95 9.64 0.69
C LEU A 122 -19.14 9.69 -0.61
N LEU A 123 -18.09 8.87 -0.72
CA LEU A 123 -17.30 8.75 -1.94
C LEU A 123 -18.17 8.36 -3.15
N LEU A 124 -19.05 7.39 -2.99
CA LEU A 124 -19.94 6.91 -4.04
C LEU A 124 -20.92 7.99 -4.49
N ASN A 125 -21.55 8.69 -3.56
CA ASN A 125 -22.48 9.78 -3.87
C ASN A 125 -21.77 10.94 -4.59
N ASP A 126 -20.54 11.27 -4.19
CA ASP A 126 -19.75 12.31 -4.84
C ASP A 126 -19.33 11.93 -6.27
N ILE A 127 -18.96 10.66 -6.51
CA ILE A 127 -18.58 10.17 -7.84
C ILE A 127 -19.81 10.00 -8.75
N LEU A 128 -20.86 9.36 -8.24
CA LEU A 128 -22.02 8.95 -9.03
C LEU A 128 -23.08 10.05 -9.14
N GLN A 129 -23.04 11.06 -8.27
CA GLN A 129 -24.08 12.09 -8.12
C GLN A 129 -25.44 11.45 -7.80
N GLU A 130 -25.43 10.50 -6.86
CA GLU A 130 -26.60 9.74 -6.40
C GLU A 130 -26.87 9.99 -4.92
N ASP A 131 -28.01 9.48 -4.43
CA ASP A 131 -28.39 9.53 -3.02
C ASP A 131 -28.44 8.12 -2.40
N ILE A 132 -27.27 7.46 -2.36
CA ILE A 132 -27.11 6.15 -1.75
C ILE A 132 -27.20 6.31 -0.24
N LYS A 133 -28.07 5.52 0.41
CA LYS A 133 -28.27 5.52 1.86
C LYS A 133 -27.59 4.35 2.57
N SER A 134 -27.38 3.25 1.86
CA SER A 134 -26.79 2.03 2.40
C SER A 134 -26.05 1.25 1.32
N VAL A 135 -25.05 0.50 1.75
CA VAL A 135 -24.29 -0.44 0.91
C VAL A 135 -24.25 -1.79 1.62
N GLU A 136 -24.47 -2.86 0.86
CA GLU A 136 -24.27 -4.24 1.33
C GLU A 136 -23.04 -4.81 0.63
N PHE A 137 -22.00 -5.18 1.40
CA PHE A 137 -20.81 -5.80 0.84
C PHE A 137 -21.09 -7.23 0.37
N ARG A 138 -20.60 -7.55 -0.83
CA ARG A 138 -20.67 -8.88 -1.43
C ARG A 138 -19.28 -9.51 -1.50
N ASN A 139 -19.23 -10.82 -1.69
CA ASN A 139 -17.96 -11.54 -1.83
C ASN A 139 -17.18 -11.01 -3.04
N THR A 140 -15.93 -10.63 -2.80
CA THR A 140 -15.01 -10.08 -3.80
C THR A 140 -14.31 -11.16 -4.61
N GLU A 141 -14.24 -12.38 -4.07
CA GLU A 141 -13.84 -13.55 -4.84
C GLU A 141 -15.05 -14.09 -5.59
N LEU A 142 -15.01 -13.92 -6.89
CA LEU A 142 -16.08 -14.33 -7.78
C LEU A 142 -15.88 -15.79 -8.18
N THR A 143 -16.81 -16.66 -7.78
CA THR A 143 -16.75 -18.11 -8.05
C THR A 143 -16.59 -18.40 -9.55
N GLU A 144 -15.65 -19.29 -9.87
CA GLU A 144 -15.40 -19.76 -11.23
C GLU A 144 -16.62 -20.54 -11.76
N ILE A 145 -17.04 -20.25 -12.98
CA ILE A 145 -18.10 -20.98 -13.68
C ILE A 145 -17.49 -22.19 -14.39
N SER A 146 -16.24 -22.05 -14.83
CA SER A 146 -15.44 -23.10 -15.47
C SER A 146 -14.05 -23.18 -14.85
N PRO A 147 -13.42 -24.36 -14.72
CA PRO A 147 -12.03 -24.51 -14.26
C PRO A 147 -10.98 -23.77 -15.12
N LYS A 148 -11.37 -23.24 -16.29
CA LYS A 148 -10.53 -22.44 -17.18
C LYS A 148 -10.74 -20.93 -16.99
N ASP A 149 -11.68 -20.54 -16.14
CA ASP A 149 -11.97 -19.14 -15.88
C ASP A 149 -10.77 -18.47 -15.23
N LYS A 150 -10.51 -17.23 -15.62
CA LYS A 150 -9.57 -16.38 -14.90
C LYS A 150 -10.19 -16.05 -13.55
N ARG A 151 -9.51 -16.40 -12.45
CA ARG A 151 -9.90 -16.00 -11.09
C ARG A 151 -9.99 -14.48 -11.02
N ILE A 152 -11.10 -13.98 -10.48
CA ILE A 152 -11.35 -12.55 -10.30
C ILE A 152 -11.38 -12.27 -8.80
N LEU A 153 -10.43 -11.47 -8.36
CA LEU A 153 -10.45 -10.85 -7.04
C LEU A 153 -10.74 -9.36 -7.25
N LEU A 154 -11.85 -8.93 -6.68
CA LEU A 154 -12.31 -7.54 -6.69
C LEU A 154 -11.85 -6.83 -5.41
N ASP A 155 -11.82 -5.50 -5.44
CA ASP A 155 -11.48 -4.76 -4.22
C ASP A 155 -12.70 -4.55 -3.31
N LEU A 156 -13.71 -3.83 -3.79
CA LEU A 156 -14.98 -3.62 -3.09
C LEU A 156 -16.15 -3.91 -4.03
N LEU A 157 -16.99 -4.88 -3.67
CA LEU A 157 -18.23 -5.16 -4.38
C LEU A 157 -19.41 -4.86 -3.46
N CYS A 158 -20.27 -3.95 -3.87
CA CYS A 158 -21.40 -3.47 -3.09
C CYS A 158 -22.72 -3.65 -3.84
N LYS A 159 -23.78 -3.98 -3.12
CA LYS A 159 -25.16 -3.89 -3.60
C LYS A 159 -25.82 -2.67 -2.98
N THR A 160 -26.55 -1.90 -3.79
CA THR A 160 -27.38 -0.78 -3.39
C THR A 160 -28.79 -0.92 -4.00
N PRO A 161 -29.77 -0.11 -3.57
CA PRO A 161 -31.08 -0.07 -4.22
C PRO A 161 -31.01 0.28 -5.72
N ASN A 162 -29.95 0.99 -6.14
CA ASN A 162 -29.76 1.46 -7.52
C ASN A 162 -28.95 0.48 -8.39
N GLY A 163 -28.56 -0.68 -7.85
CA GLY A 163 -27.82 -1.71 -8.59
C GLY A 163 -26.58 -2.23 -7.86
N THR A 164 -25.64 -2.75 -8.63
CA THR A 164 -24.37 -3.29 -8.13
C THR A 164 -23.25 -2.30 -8.44
N ILE A 165 -22.40 -2.01 -7.45
CA ILE A 165 -21.27 -1.10 -7.59
C ILE A 165 -19.99 -1.88 -7.31
N LEU A 166 -19.06 -1.85 -8.25
CA LEU A 166 -17.70 -2.32 -8.08
C LEU A 166 -16.80 -1.09 -7.93
N VAL A 167 -15.99 -1.04 -6.87
CA VAL A 167 -14.94 -0.02 -6.70
C VAL A 167 -13.58 -0.70 -6.67
N GLU A 168 -12.71 -0.33 -7.60
CA GLU A 168 -11.34 -0.83 -7.75
C GLU A 168 -10.33 0.29 -7.48
N MET A 169 -9.25 0.00 -6.77
CA MET A 169 -8.12 0.90 -6.56
C MET A 169 -6.91 0.42 -7.35
N GLN A 170 -6.41 1.24 -8.26
CA GLN A 170 -5.29 0.87 -9.14
C GLN A 170 -4.10 1.81 -8.93
N LYS A 171 -3.14 1.35 -8.11
CA LYS A 171 -1.92 2.11 -7.77
C LYS A 171 -0.93 2.26 -8.95
N ALA A 172 -0.86 1.26 -9.82
CA ALA A 172 0.10 1.24 -10.93
C ALA A 172 -0.60 1.12 -12.28
N LEU A 173 -0.07 1.83 -13.28
CA LEU A 173 -0.50 1.75 -14.68
C LEU A 173 -0.53 0.30 -15.15
N ARG A 174 -1.64 -0.08 -15.80
CA ARG A 174 -1.82 -1.36 -16.47
C ARG A 174 -2.35 -1.14 -17.86
N PHE A 175 -1.65 -1.68 -18.86
CA PHE A 175 -2.04 -1.52 -20.27
C PHE A 175 -3.38 -2.19 -20.60
N ASP A 176 -3.75 -3.24 -19.87
CA ASP A 176 -4.98 -4.03 -20.06
C ASP A 176 -6.14 -3.56 -19.16
N GLN A 177 -6.01 -2.42 -18.47
CA GLN A 177 -6.96 -2.06 -17.41
C GLN A 177 -8.39 -1.89 -17.94
N ARG A 178 -8.58 -1.25 -19.10
CA ARG A 178 -9.93 -1.05 -19.67
C ARG A 178 -10.62 -2.38 -20.00
N ASP A 179 -9.88 -3.30 -20.62
CA ASP A 179 -10.38 -4.64 -20.93
C ASP A 179 -10.68 -5.43 -19.65
N ARG A 180 -9.86 -5.27 -18.61
CA ARG A 180 -10.08 -5.89 -17.29
C ARG A 180 -11.36 -5.39 -16.63
N LEU A 181 -11.57 -4.07 -16.60
CA LEU A 181 -12.79 -3.47 -16.04
C LEU A 181 -14.03 -3.91 -16.84
N LEU A 182 -13.94 -3.92 -18.17
CA LEU A 182 -15.02 -4.42 -19.04
C LEU A 182 -15.35 -5.89 -18.75
N PHE A 183 -14.32 -6.73 -18.60
CA PHE A 183 -14.49 -8.15 -18.24
C PHE A 183 -15.15 -8.31 -16.87
N TYR A 184 -14.74 -7.52 -15.87
CA TYR A 184 -15.34 -7.55 -14.52
C TYR A 184 -16.80 -7.11 -14.55
N GLY A 185 -17.11 -5.97 -15.16
CA GLY A 185 -18.48 -5.49 -15.32
C GLY A 185 -19.36 -6.50 -16.05
N SER A 186 -18.88 -7.05 -17.16
CA SER A 186 -19.59 -8.09 -17.93
C SER A 186 -19.87 -9.32 -17.08
N ARG A 187 -18.89 -9.78 -16.28
CA ARG A 187 -19.08 -10.93 -15.38
C ARG A 187 -20.15 -10.64 -14.33
N LEU A 188 -20.22 -9.43 -13.79
CA LEU A 188 -21.27 -9.02 -12.85
C LEU A 188 -22.65 -8.98 -13.51
N VAL A 189 -22.74 -8.60 -14.79
CA VAL A 189 -23.98 -8.66 -15.58
C VAL A 189 -24.44 -10.11 -15.80
N THR A 190 -23.53 -11.00 -16.24
CA THR A 190 -23.88 -12.40 -16.56
C THR A 190 -24.40 -13.21 -15.37
N ARG A 191 -24.14 -12.76 -14.14
CA ARG A 191 -24.60 -13.44 -12.92
C ARG A 191 -26.00 -13.05 -12.46
N GLN A 192 -26.65 -12.11 -13.14
CA GLN A 192 -27.96 -11.61 -12.71
C GLN A 192 -29.13 -12.44 -13.26
N VAL A 193 -28.91 -13.16 -14.36
CA VAL A 193 -29.96 -13.94 -15.04
C VAL A 193 -29.59 -15.41 -14.96
N GLU A 194 -30.53 -16.22 -14.51
CA GLU A 194 -30.36 -17.65 -14.31
C GLU A 194 -31.12 -18.47 -15.37
N ARG A 195 -30.78 -19.76 -15.44
CA ARG A 195 -31.48 -20.66 -16.35
C ARG A 195 -32.91 -20.86 -15.87
N GLY A 196 -33.87 -20.43 -16.68
CA GLY A 196 -35.30 -20.57 -16.38
C GLY A 196 -36.02 -19.22 -16.34
N ASP A 197 -35.28 -18.11 -16.28
CA ASP A 197 -35.85 -16.78 -16.36
C ASP A 197 -36.50 -16.54 -17.74
N GLU A 198 -37.73 -16.04 -17.74
CA GLU A 198 -38.46 -15.70 -18.97
C GLU A 198 -38.01 -14.33 -19.52
N GLU A 199 -37.55 -13.43 -18.66
CA GLU A 199 -37.14 -12.06 -19.00
C GLU A 199 -35.67 -11.79 -18.64
N TYR A 200 -34.99 -11.01 -19.47
CA TYR A 200 -33.64 -10.51 -19.20
C TYR A 200 -33.70 -9.19 -18.42
N ALA A 201 -34.10 -9.27 -17.15
CA ALA A 201 -34.17 -8.11 -16.25
C ALA A 201 -32.83 -7.85 -15.56
N LEU A 202 -32.05 -6.89 -16.10
CA LEU A 202 -30.74 -6.52 -15.56
C LEU A 202 -30.82 -5.29 -14.65
N SER A 203 -30.31 -5.42 -13.43
CA SER A 203 -30.00 -4.28 -12.56
C SER A 203 -28.71 -3.57 -13.04
N PRO A 204 -28.61 -2.24 -12.90
CA PRO A 204 -27.41 -1.50 -13.27
C PRO A 204 -26.15 -2.00 -12.56
N VAL A 205 -25.03 -2.04 -13.29
CA VAL A 205 -23.67 -2.32 -12.81
C VAL A 205 -22.81 -1.10 -13.05
N LYS A 206 -22.28 -0.52 -11.97
CA LYS A 206 -21.39 0.65 -12.04
C LYS A 206 -19.99 0.21 -11.62
N VAL A 207 -19.02 0.35 -12.50
CA VAL A 207 -17.62 0.01 -12.24
C VAL A 207 -16.84 1.30 -12.05
N ILE A 208 -16.45 1.59 -10.82
CA ILE A 208 -15.62 2.73 -10.45
C ILE A 208 -14.18 2.23 -10.33
N CYS A 209 -13.25 2.88 -11.02
CA CYS A 209 -11.82 2.61 -10.89
C CYS A 209 -11.10 3.91 -10.51
N ILE A 210 -10.49 3.91 -9.33
CA ILE A 210 -9.67 4.99 -8.82
C ILE A 210 -8.23 4.71 -9.21
N MET A 211 -7.63 5.57 -10.02
CA MET A 211 -6.35 5.33 -10.68
C MET A 211 -5.30 6.31 -10.18
N ASN A 212 -4.17 5.80 -9.69
CA ASN A 212 -3.00 6.62 -9.32
C ASN A 212 -2.06 6.88 -10.51
N TYR A 213 -2.63 6.98 -11.70
CA TYR A 213 -1.96 7.30 -12.96
C TYR A 213 -2.98 7.96 -13.88
N GLU A 214 -2.52 8.47 -15.02
CA GLU A 214 -3.37 9.07 -16.03
C GLU A 214 -3.39 8.19 -17.28
N ASP A 215 -4.56 8.08 -17.91
CA ASP A 215 -4.68 7.57 -19.26
C ASP A 215 -4.50 8.70 -20.28
N ASP A 216 -4.16 8.33 -21.52
CA ASP A 216 -4.20 9.27 -22.63
C ASP A 216 -5.64 9.56 -23.05
N HIS A 217 -5.98 10.84 -23.12
CA HIS A 217 -7.29 11.31 -23.57
C HIS A 217 -7.12 12.53 -24.50
N PRO A 218 -6.91 12.30 -25.80
CA PRO A 218 -6.55 13.38 -26.75
C PRO A 218 -7.57 14.52 -26.84
N ASN A 219 -8.84 14.24 -26.56
CA ASN A 219 -9.95 15.19 -26.66
C ASN A 219 -10.52 15.60 -25.29
N SER A 220 -9.83 15.28 -24.20
CA SER A 220 -10.34 15.60 -22.86
C SER A 220 -10.02 17.02 -22.44
N PRO A 221 -10.97 17.74 -21.80
CA PRO A 221 -10.67 19.01 -21.15
C PRO A 221 -9.53 18.85 -20.12
N GLU A 222 -8.62 19.83 -20.06
CA GLU A 222 -7.45 19.79 -19.17
C GLU A 222 -7.83 19.56 -17.69
N GLY A 223 -8.95 20.16 -17.26
CA GLY A 223 -9.50 20.04 -15.92
C GLY A 223 -10.42 18.84 -15.70
N LYS A 224 -10.51 17.84 -16.59
CA LYS A 224 -11.38 16.67 -16.35
C LYS A 224 -10.65 15.60 -15.53
N ILE A 225 -11.14 15.32 -14.32
CA ILE A 225 -10.57 14.29 -13.41
C ILE A 225 -11.39 12.99 -13.35
N LEU A 226 -12.70 13.08 -13.60
CA LEU A 226 -13.63 11.96 -13.59
C LEU A 226 -14.18 11.73 -15.00
N TYR A 227 -14.00 10.52 -15.49
CA TYR A 227 -14.48 10.07 -16.79
C TYR A 227 -15.61 9.09 -16.59
N HIS A 228 -16.74 9.34 -17.24
CA HIS A 228 -17.89 8.46 -17.22
C HIS A 228 -18.11 7.92 -18.63
N TYR A 229 -18.09 6.59 -18.77
CA TYR A 229 -18.33 5.88 -20.02
C TYR A 229 -19.59 5.02 -19.89
N ARG A 230 -20.42 5.06 -20.92
CA ARG A 230 -21.65 4.28 -21.06
C ARG A 230 -21.85 3.88 -22.52
N LEU A 231 -22.72 2.90 -22.76
CA LEU A 231 -23.10 2.50 -24.11
C LEU A 231 -24.14 3.47 -24.69
N GLN A 232 -23.94 3.88 -25.94
CA GLN A 232 -24.80 4.84 -26.62
C GLN A 232 -24.74 4.63 -28.14
N GLU A 233 -25.77 5.10 -28.83
CA GLU A 233 -25.80 5.21 -30.28
C GLU A 233 -24.77 6.26 -30.74
N VAL A 234 -24.12 6.00 -31.87
CA VAL A 234 -22.92 6.72 -32.31
C VAL A 234 -23.24 8.13 -32.82
N GLU A 235 -24.34 8.30 -33.55
CA GLU A 235 -24.67 9.57 -34.21
C GLU A 235 -25.48 10.51 -33.30
N THR A 236 -26.47 9.97 -32.62
CA THR A 236 -27.45 10.69 -31.79
C THR A 236 -27.03 10.78 -30.33
N VAL A 237 -26.07 9.96 -29.88
CA VAL A 237 -25.65 9.85 -28.48
C VAL A 237 -26.78 9.34 -27.57
N GLU A 238 -27.83 8.74 -28.16
CA GLU A 238 -28.92 8.12 -27.41
C GLU A 238 -28.38 6.95 -26.56
N PRO A 239 -28.62 6.92 -25.24
CA PRO A 239 -28.14 5.82 -24.40
C PRO A 239 -28.74 4.47 -24.84
N PHE A 240 -27.89 3.46 -25.00
CA PHE A 240 -28.33 2.07 -25.16
C PHE A 240 -28.57 1.47 -23.76
N GLY A 241 -29.51 2.07 -23.02
CA GLY A 241 -29.76 1.77 -21.60
C GLY A 241 -28.70 2.31 -20.62
N ASP A 242 -28.82 1.89 -19.36
CA ASP A 242 -27.97 2.32 -18.24
C ASP A 242 -27.40 1.13 -17.43
N GLN A 243 -27.47 -0.08 -17.99
CA GLN A 243 -27.18 -1.33 -17.26
C GLN A 243 -25.70 -1.51 -16.94
N MET A 244 -24.79 -0.86 -17.67
CA MET A 244 -23.35 -0.93 -17.38
C MET A 244 -22.67 0.42 -17.64
N SER A 245 -22.03 0.97 -16.61
CA SER A 245 -21.32 2.25 -16.66
C SER A 245 -19.95 2.13 -16.01
N PHE A 246 -18.96 2.85 -16.55
CA PHE A 246 -17.60 2.91 -16.03
C PHE A 246 -17.25 4.33 -15.59
N TYR A 247 -16.67 4.45 -14.40
CA TYR A 247 -16.21 5.70 -13.82
C TYR A 247 -14.72 5.61 -13.56
N LEU A 248 -13.90 6.35 -14.29
CA LEU A 248 -12.45 6.38 -14.09
C LEU A 248 -12.07 7.69 -13.40
N LEU A 249 -11.60 7.59 -12.17
CA LEU A 249 -11.12 8.73 -11.38
C LEU A 249 -9.59 8.77 -11.41
N GLU A 250 -9.02 9.74 -12.12
CA GLU A 250 -7.57 9.86 -12.30
C GLU A 250 -6.98 10.81 -11.29
N LEU A 251 -6.44 10.25 -10.21
CA LEU A 251 -5.92 10.99 -9.06
C LEU A 251 -4.85 12.04 -9.45
N PRO A 252 -3.87 11.77 -10.34
CA PRO A 252 -2.81 12.74 -10.60
C PRO A 252 -3.28 14.03 -11.27
N ARG A 253 -4.42 13.99 -11.97
CA ARG A 253 -4.98 15.15 -12.68
C ARG A 253 -5.34 16.31 -11.76
N ILE A 254 -5.54 16.05 -10.46
CA ILE A 254 -5.79 17.08 -9.46
C ILE A 254 -4.66 18.12 -9.36
N MET A 255 -3.44 17.81 -9.80
CA MET A 255 -2.33 18.77 -9.80
C MET A 255 -2.53 19.92 -10.78
N ARG A 256 -3.47 19.78 -11.72
CA ARG A 256 -3.84 20.83 -12.67
C ARG A 256 -4.88 21.79 -12.10
N TYR A 257 -5.42 21.50 -10.91
CA TYR A 257 -6.45 22.33 -10.28
C TYR A 257 -5.81 23.43 -9.43
N THR A 258 -6.28 24.66 -9.59
CA THR A 258 -6.03 25.75 -8.67
C THR A 258 -6.99 25.68 -7.47
N GLU A 259 -6.69 26.41 -6.39
CA GLU A 259 -7.53 26.48 -5.18
C GLU A 259 -8.98 26.93 -5.47
N GLU A 260 -9.24 27.57 -6.61
CA GLU A 260 -10.57 28.04 -7.04
C GLU A 260 -11.50 26.92 -7.55
N TYR A 261 -10.98 25.72 -7.84
CA TYR A 261 -11.77 24.58 -8.32
C TYR A 261 -12.00 23.54 -7.21
N GLU A 262 -12.85 23.88 -6.25
CA GLU A 262 -13.34 22.91 -5.27
C GLU A 262 -14.57 22.16 -5.80
N SER A 263 -14.40 20.86 -6.04
CA SER A 263 -15.51 19.91 -6.20
C SER A 263 -15.33 18.75 -5.22
N PRO A 264 -16.40 18.04 -4.83
CA PRO A 264 -16.29 16.88 -3.96
C PRO A 264 -15.32 15.81 -4.47
N VAL A 265 -15.36 15.52 -5.77
CA VAL A 265 -14.45 14.58 -6.42
C VAL A 265 -12.98 15.05 -6.36
N ALA A 266 -12.74 16.36 -6.50
CA ALA A 266 -11.41 16.94 -6.37
C ALA A 266 -10.87 16.83 -4.94
N ALA A 267 -11.74 16.97 -3.92
CA ALA A 267 -11.35 16.75 -2.53
C ALA A 267 -10.98 15.29 -2.25
N TRP A 268 -11.75 14.32 -2.75
CA TRP A 268 -11.36 12.91 -2.71
C TRP A 268 -10.01 12.67 -3.38
N CYS A 269 -9.73 13.27 -4.55
CA CYS A 269 -8.40 13.16 -5.16
C CYS A 269 -7.27 13.62 -4.23
N ARG A 270 -7.48 14.71 -3.48
CA ARG A 270 -6.49 15.21 -2.50
C ARG A 270 -6.36 14.26 -1.30
N ILE A 271 -7.48 13.72 -0.80
CA ILE A 271 -7.52 12.72 0.28
C ILE A 271 -6.71 11.47 -0.09
N PHE A 272 -6.95 10.90 -1.28
CA PHE A 272 -6.23 9.71 -1.76
C PHE A 272 -4.74 9.97 -2.00
N ARG A 273 -4.38 11.14 -2.53
CA ARG A 273 -2.98 11.44 -2.87
C ARG A 273 -2.12 11.82 -1.69
N ASN A 274 -2.63 12.68 -0.80
CA ASN A 274 -1.90 13.12 0.38
C ASN A 274 -2.86 13.66 1.44
N PHE A 275 -3.38 12.75 2.26
CA PHE A 275 -4.26 13.10 3.36
C PHE A 275 -3.62 14.08 4.35
N ALA A 276 -2.32 13.95 4.63
CA ALA A 276 -1.62 14.83 5.58
C ALA A 276 -1.62 16.30 5.11
N ILE A 277 -1.39 16.54 3.82
CA ILE A 277 -1.47 17.89 3.23
C ILE A 277 -2.92 18.36 3.25
N PHE A 278 -3.86 17.52 2.82
CA PHE A 278 -5.29 17.85 2.81
C PHE A 278 -5.81 18.26 4.20
N ALA A 279 -5.49 17.47 5.22
CA ALA A 279 -5.90 17.71 6.61
C ALA A 279 -5.29 19.01 7.18
N LYS A 280 -4.07 19.37 6.78
CA LYS A 280 -3.42 20.64 7.18
C LYS A 280 -4.00 21.85 6.45
N SER A 281 -4.37 21.70 5.19
CA SER A 281 -4.91 22.81 4.39
C SER A 281 -6.37 23.14 4.70
N ARG A 282 -7.12 22.21 5.30
CA ARG A 282 -8.54 22.39 5.58
C ARG A 282 -8.74 23.27 6.83
N SER A 283 -9.39 24.42 6.63
CA SER A 283 -9.72 25.36 7.71
C SER A 283 -11.00 25.00 8.47
N GLU A 284 -12.01 24.46 7.76
CA GLU A 284 -13.30 24.05 8.33
C GLU A 284 -13.26 22.57 8.75
N ARG A 285 -13.42 22.29 10.04
CA ARG A 285 -13.58 20.93 10.58
C ARG A 285 -15.05 20.65 10.84
N ASP A 286 -15.58 19.65 10.17
CA ASP A 286 -16.93 19.12 10.38
C ASP A 286 -16.86 17.67 10.90
N ALA A 287 -17.99 17.15 11.37
CA ALA A 287 -18.03 15.82 11.99
C ALA A 287 -17.61 14.68 11.04
N VAL A 288 -17.81 14.85 9.74
CA VAL A 288 -17.42 13.85 8.74
C VAL A 288 -15.91 13.89 8.52
N PHE A 289 -15.33 15.09 8.45
CA PHE A 289 -13.88 15.25 8.39
C PHE A 289 -13.19 14.70 9.63
N ASP A 290 -13.69 14.98 10.84
CA ASP A 290 -13.11 14.44 12.07
C ASP A 290 -13.17 12.91 12.10
N LYS A 291 -14.27 12.32 11.60
CA LYS A 291 -14.40 10.87 11.45
C LYS A 291 -13.41 10.30 10.44
N LEU A 292 -13.26 10.94 9.27
CA LEU A 292 -12.29 10.55 8.25
C LEU A 292 -10.86 10.67 8.78
N GLU A 293 -10.51 11.78 9.45
CA GLU A 293 -9.20 11.99 10.06
C GLU A 293 -8.90 10.90 11.09
N MET A 294 -9.86 10.59 11.96
CA MET A 294 -9.71 9.53 12.96
C MET A 294 -9.52 8.15 12.33
N ALA A 295 -10.33 7.80 11.33
CA ALA A 295 -10.22 6.53 10.60
C ALA A 295 -8.87 6.39 9.88
N MET A 296 -8.36 7.49 9.32
CA MET A 296 -7.10 7.52 8.58
C MET A 296 -5.85 7.43 9.47
N ARG A 297 -5.94 7.66 10.78
CA ARG A 297 -4.76 7.66 11.68
C ARG A 297 -4.24 6.25 11.92
N VAL A 298 -2.96 6.04 11.61
CA VAL A 298 -2.27 4.76 11.89
C VAL A 298 -2.21 4.46 13.40
N SER A 299 -2.23 5.49 14.25
CA SER A 299 -2.28 5.31 15.70
C SER A 299 -3.57 4.65 16.21
N GLY A 300 -4.64 4.68 15.40
CA GLY A 300 -5.90 4.01 15.70
C GLY A 300 -5.88 2.50 15.39
N LEU A 301 -4.82 2.01 14.74
CA LEU A 301 -4.68 0.59 14.39
C LEU A 301 -4.09 -0.24 15.53
N ASP A 302 -4.53 -1.48 15.62
CA ASP A 302 -3.89 -2.51 16.43
C ASP A 302 -2.58 -3.02 15.81
N ASP A 303 -1.85 -3.86 16.55
CA ASP A 303 -0.56 -4.35 16.09
C ASP A 303 -0.65 -5.23 14.83
N SER A 304 -1.70 -6.03 14.69
CA SER A 304 -1.92 -6.90 13.52
C SER A 304 -2.31 -6.09 12.28
N GLU A 305 -3.15 -5.07 12.47
CA GLU A 305 -3.54 -4.12 11.43
C GLU A 305 -2.35 -3.31 10.92
N ILE A 306 -1.49 -2.84 11.84
CA ILE A 306 -0.22 -2.18 11.47
C ILE A 306 0.66 -3.12 10.63
N ASP A 307 0.76 -4.39 11.02
CA ASP A 307 1.57 -5.37 10.29
C ASP A 307 1.03 -5.61 8.88
N ASN A 308 -0.29 -5.78 8.75
CA ASN A 308 -0.94 -5.98 7.45
C ASN A 308 -0.76 -4.76 6.54
N TYR A 309 -0.96 -3.55 7.08
CA TYR A 309 -0.74 -2.31 6.35
C TYR A 309 0.70 -2.19 5.84
N PHE A 310 1.69 -2.39 6.71
CA PHE A 310 3.08 -2.25 6.30
C PHE A 310 3.55 -3.39 5.39
N SER A 311 3.03 -4.60 5.57
CA SER A 311 3.31 -5.72 4.66
C SER A 311 2.85 -5.42 3.23
N ASP A 312 1.66 -4.81 3.08
CA ASP A 312 1.14 -4.40 1.77
C ASP A 312 1.93 -3.22 1.17
N MET A 313 2.40 -2.29 2.00
CA MET A 313 3.28 -1.19 1.56
C MET A 313 4.68 -1.68 1.13
N MET A 314 5.19 -2.77 1.72
CA MET A 314 6.48 -3.37 1.39
C MET A 314 6.42 -4.24 0.11
N THR A 315 6.02 -3.63 -1.00
CA THR A 315 6.03 -4.30 -2.32
C THR A 315 7.43 -4.32 -2.92
N GLU A 316 7.76 -5.36 -3.70
CA GLU A 316 9.05 -5.44 -4.40
C GLU A 316 9.35 -4.21 -5.26
N LYS A 317 8.32 -3.62 -5.88
CA LYS A 317 8.46 -2.41 -6.70
C LYS A 317 8.88 -1.20 -5.89
N GLU A 318 8.29 -1.00 -4.72
CA GLU A 318 8.66 0.10 -3.81
C GLU A 318 10.02 -0.14 -3.15
N MET A 319 10.39 -1.41 -2.98
CA MET A 319 11.68 -1.82 -2.44
C MET A 319 12.80 -1.73 -3.47
N HIS A 320 12.52 -1.90 -4.77
CA HIS A 320 13.54 -2.04 -5.81
C HIS A 320 14.62 -0.94 -5.81
N PRO A 321 14.31 0.37 -5.66
CA PRO A 321 15.35 1.41 -5.57
C PRO A 321 16.30 1.21 -4.39
N TYR A 322 15.79 0.70 -3.27
CA TYR A 322 16.55 0.45 -2.05
C TYR A 322 17.36 -0.84 -2.15
N ILE A 323 16.78 -1.92 -2.68
CA ILE A 323 17.48 -3.19 -2.92
C ILE A 323 18.61 -2.99 -3.92
N GLU A 324 18.38 -2.28 -5.04
CA GLU A 324 19.44 -2.02 -6.02
C GLU A 324 20.50 -1.06 -5.48
N GLY A 325 20.10 -0.04 -4.72
CA GLY A 325 21.03 0.83 -3.98
C GLY A 325 21.94 0.02 -3.06
N ALA A 326 21.35 -0.91 -2.30
CA ALA A 326 22.05 -1.82 -1.40
C ALA A 326 23.00 -2.76 -2.13
N ARG A 327 22.53 -3.39 -3.21
CA ARG A 327 23.34 -4.28 -4.04
C ARG A 327 24.56 -3.56 -4.62
N GLN A 328 24.38 -2.31 -5.09
CA GLN A 328 25.48 -1.50 -5.62
C GLN A 328 26.48 -1.09 -4.54
N GLN A 329 26.01 -0.70 -3.36
CA GLN A 329 26.89 -0.36 -2.23
C GLN A 329 27.66 -1.59 -1.73
N GLY A 330 26.98 -2.73 -1.55
CA GLY A 330 27.59 -4.00 -1.17
C GLY A 330 28.66 -4.44 -2.18
N TYR A 331 28.38 -4.32 -3.48
CA TYR A 331 29.38 -4.59 -4.52
C TYR A 331 30.59 -3.67 -4.41
N ARG A 332 30.37 -2.35 -4.23
CA ARG A 332 31.46 -1.38 -4.06
C ARG A 332 32.32 -1.68 -2.84
N HIS A 333 31.71 -1.95 -1.69
CA HIS A 333 32.43 -2.31 -0.48
C HIS A 333 33.21 -3.61 -0.64
N GLY A 334 32.62 -4.63 -1.26
CA GLY A 334 33.32 -5.89 -1.57
C GLY A 334 34.54 -5.69 -2.47
N VAL A 335 34.44 -4.83 -3.49
CA VAL A 335 35.58 -4.47 -4.35
C VAL A 335 36.64 -3.68 -3.59
N GLU A 336 36.24 -2.70 -2.77
CA GLU A 336 37.18 -1.91 -1.96
C GLU A 336 37.94 -2.78 -0.94
N GLN A 337 37.24 -3.67 -0.23
CA GLN A 337 37.83 -4.61 0.72
C GLN A 337 38.76 -5.59 0.00
N GLY A 338 38.33 -6.20 -1.10
CA GLY A 338 39.17 -7.10 -1.89
C GLY A 338 40.42 -6.41 -2.44
N ARG A 339 40.32 -5.13 -2.81
CA ARG A 339 41.49 -4.33 -3.24
C ARG A 339 42.43 -4.02 -2.08
N ALA A 340 41.89 -3.69 -0.91
CA ALA A 340 42.69 -3.41 0.29
C ALA A 340 43.45 -4.66 0.77
N GLU A 341 42.76 -5.80 0.84
CA GLU A 341 43.36 -7.10 1.16
C GLU A 341 44.42 -7.50 0.13
N GLY A 342 44.10 -7.40 -1.17
CA GLY A 342 45.05 -7.69 -2.25
C GLY A 342 46.28 -6.76 -2.25
N MET A 343 46.11 -5.48 -1.92
CA MET A 343 47.23 -4.54 -1.78
C MET A 343 48.12 -4.89 -0.58
N LYS A 344 47.51 -5.23 0.56
CA LYS A 344 48.26 -5.65 1.76
C LYS A 344 49.08 -6.91 1.49
N GLU A 345 48.47 -7.94 0.91
CA GLU A 345 49.19 -9.15 0.51
C GLU A 345 50.30 -8.87 -0.52
N GLY A 346 50.04 -7.98 -1.49
CA GLY A 346 51.01 -7.59 -2.51
C GLY A 346 52.23 -6.89 -1.91
N ILE A 347 52.03 -6.01 -0.93
CA ILE A 347 53.10 -5.33 -0.21
C ILE A 347 53.90 -6.32 0.63
N GLU A 348 53.24 -7.21 1.38
CA GLU A 348 53.92 -8.22 2.19
C GLU A 348 54.79 -9.15 1.34
N LYS A 349 54.24 -9.70 0.25
CA LYS A 349 54.99 -10.53 -0.72
C LYS A 349 56.12 -9.75 -1.39
N GLY A 350 55.91 -8.45 -1.67
CA GLY A 350 56.92 -7.57 -2.26
C GLY A 350 58.09 -7.28 -1.31
N ILE A 351 57.81 -7.03 -0.03
CA ILE A 351 58.82 -6.82 1.01
C ILE A 351 59.62 -8.10 1.21
N GLU A 352 58.96 -9.25 1.36
CA GLU A 352 59.62 -10.55 1.52
C GLU A 352 60.59 -10.81 0.36
N LYS A 353 60.11 -10.69 -0.88
CA LYS A 353 60.94 -10.87 -2.07
C LYS A 353 62.08 -9.84 -2.17
N GLY A 354 61.85 -8.60 -1.72
CA GLY A 354 62.86 -7.56 -1.64
C GLY A 354 63.99 -7.91 -0.65
N ILE A 355 63.63 -8.37 0.54
CA ILE A 355 64.58 -8.83 1.57
C ILE A 355 65.39 -10.02 1.04
N GLU A 356 64.75 -10.98 0.37
CA GLU A 356 65.43 -12.12 -0.24
C GLU A 356 66.43 -11.71 -1.34
N ASN A 357 66.06 -10.77 -2.21
CA ASN A 357 66.95 -10.27 -3.26
C ASN A 357 68.18 -9.55 -2.68
N VAL A 358 67.98 -8.75 -1.62
CA VAL A 358 69.08 -8.07 -0.91
C VAL A 358 69.98 -9.09 -0.23
N ALA A 359 69.40 -10.09 0.46
CA ALA A 359 70.15 -11.16 1.09
C ALA A 359 71.00 -11.94 0.08
N ALA A 360 70.43 -12.31 -1.08
CA ALA A 360 71.15 -12.98 -2.15
C ALA A 360 72.32 -12.11 -2.68
N SER A 361 72.10 -10.80 -2.83
CA SER A 361 73.14 -9.87 -3.27
C SER A 361 74.28 -9.73 -2.25
N MET A 362 73.96 -9.70 -0.95
CA MET A 362 74.96 -9.65 0.13
C MET A 362 75.80 -10.94 0.20
N LEU A 363 75.17 -12.10 0.04
CA LEU A 363 75.86 -13.39 -0.02
C LEU A 363 76.80 -13.46 -1.23
N ASN A 364 76.34 -13.02 -2.41
CA ASN A 364 77.16 -12.94 -3.62
C ASN A 364 78.31 -11.94 -3.49
N GLY A 365 78.15 -10.90 -2.67
CA GLY A 365 79.20 -9.95 -2.31
C GLY A 365 80.24 -10.47 -1.32
N GLY A 366 80.13 -11.74 -0.89
CA GLY A 366 81.10 -12.39 0.00
C GLY A 366 80.86 -12.18 1.50
N MET A 367 79.69 -11.66 1.90
CA MET A 367 79.31 -11.53 3.31
C MET A 367 78.94 -12.91 3.89
N CYS A 368 79.34 -13.20 5.12
CA CYS A 368 79.06 -14.50 5.73
C CYS A 368 77.58 -14.64 6.13
N VAL A 369 77.06 -15.88 6.11
CA VAL A 369 75.64 -16.20 6.34
C VAL A 369 75.14 -15.67 7.69
N SER A 370 75.97 -15.70 8.72
CA SER A 370 75.60 -15.19 10.06
C SER A 370 75.37 -13.67 10.07
N ASP A 371 76.16 -12.91 9.32
CA ASP A 371 75.98 -11.46 9.22
C ASP A 371 74.74 -11.12 8.38
N VAL A 372 74.50 -11.84 7.27
CA VAL A 372 73.30 -11.65 6.45
C VAL A 372 72.03 -12.01 7.20
N ALA A 373 72.03 -13.08 8.00
CA ALA A 373 70.92 -13.46 8.88
C ALA A 373 70.59 -12.35 9.88
N ARG A 374 71.62 -11.74 10.47
CA ARG A 374 71.45 -10.63 11.41
C ARG A 374 70.85 -9.38 10.74
N PHE A 375 71.23 -9.06 9.50
CA PHE A 375 70.74 -7.85 8.83
C PHE A 375 69.36 -8.00 8.19
N THR A 376 69.04 -9.19 7.69
CA THR A 376 67.80 -9.43 6.93
C THR A 376 66.70 -10.08 7.77
N GLY A 377 67.04 -10.63 8.94
CA GLY A 377 66.11 -11.38 9.80
C GLY A 377 65.69 -12.74 9.22
N LEU A 378 66.25 -13.15 8.08
CA LEU A 378 65.99 -14.44 7.47
C LEU A 378 66.70 -15.57 8.22
N SER A 379 66.07 -16.75 8.28
CA SER A 379 66.69 -17.93 8.88
C SER A 379 67.87 -18.43 8.05
N GLU A 380 68.88 -19.00 8.70
CA GLU A 380 70.05 -19.56 8.01
C GLU A 380 69.66 -20.64 6.97
N GLN A 381 68.60 -21.41 7.25
CA GLN A 381 68.03 -22.37 6.29
C GLN A 381 67.54 -21.69 5.01
N ARG A 382 66.84 -20.56 5.12
CA ARG A 382 66.34 -19.79 3.98
C ARG A 382 67.48 -19.12 3.20
N LEU A 383 68.49 -18.60 3.90
CA LEU A 383 69.68 -17.99 3.30
C LEU A 383 70.54 -19.01 2.55
N ASN A 384 70.73 -20.20 3.11
CA ASN A 384 71.46 -21.29 2.46
C ASN A 384 70.75 -21.80 1.18
N ALA A 385 69.44 -21.65 1.09
CA ALA A 385 68.68 -21.96 -0.13
C ALA A 385 68.84 -20.87 -1.22
N LEU A 386 69.01 -19.61 -0.82
CA LEU A 386 69.22 -18.47 -1.74
C LEU A 386 70.63 -18.46 -2.34
N GLY A 387 71.66 -18.83 -1.56
CA GLY A 387 73.07 -18.86 -2.01
C GLY A 387 73.51 -20.10 -2.80
N ARG A 388 72.58 -21.03 -3.10
CA ARG A 388 72.83 -22.23 -3.94
C ARG A 388 72.39 -22.06 -5.41
N LYS A 389 71.92 -20.87 -5.79
CA LYS A 389 71.72 -20.45 -7.18
C LYS A 389 72.90 -19.62 -7.62
#